data_AF-A0A315XHI3-F1
#
_entry.id   AF-A0A315XHI3-F1
#
_cell.length_a   1.000
_cell.length_b   1.000
_cell.length_c   1.000
_cell.angle_alpha   90.00
_cell.angle_beta   90.00
_cell.angle_gamma   90.00
#
_symmetry.space_group_name_H-M   'P 1'
#
loop_
_entity.id
_entity.type
_entity.pdbx_description
1 polymer ?
#
loop_
_entity_poly.entity_id
_entity_poly.type
_entity_poly.pdbx_seq_one_letter_code
_entity_poly.pdbx_strand_id
1 'polypeptide(L)'
;MEVKCPQCGGDVKVLEGETFLTCEYCSSAIYIDKSKVVFHYLVKSTIDEAGALASLRRWMAGSSTVKGLDKEAKITKKEFIFFPIWYFKIKQGEKELIKIQPASPSPIPGIKSIIITAGDFRFYGPEDVGNPAIKEPSVLYGSAMEWLKNDGVDATGISQSSLVHIPLYIFNYGYGGSTYTAIVDGSSGKVMALEFPSKQELPYLVVGGGAAIIFFLEGMSLDFPEVLFAYFVTAFFVVMAAVYVAEKV
;
A
#
# COMPACT_ATOMS: atom_id res chain seq x y z
N MET A 1 -14.09 20.23 29.65
CA MET A 1 -14.39 21.27 28.63
C MET A 1 -15.54 20.81 27.76
N GLU A 2 -16.21 21.68 27.00
CA GLU A 2 -17.29 21.30 26.07
C GLU A 2 -16.83 21.55 24.62
N VAL A 3 -17.09 20.59 23.72
CA VAL A 3 -16.79 20.70 22.29
C VAL A 3 -18.03 20.43 21.44
N LYS A 4 -18.14 21.11 20.30
CA LYS A 4 -19.24 20.91 19.36
C LYS A 4 -19.01 19.65 18.52
N CYS A 5 -20.00 18.77 18.46
CA CYS A 5 -20.00 17.62 17.57
C CYS A 5 -20.01 18.09 16.10
N PRO A 6 -19.08 17.63 15.24
CA PRO A 6 -19.03 18.05 13.84
C PRO A 6 -20.18 17.49 12.98
N GLN A 7 -20.94 16.51 13.47
CA GLN A 7 -22.08 15.92 12.75
C GLN A 7 -23.40 16.64 13.00
N CYS A 8 -23.73 16.88 14.27
CA CYS A 8 -25.04 17.39 14.66
C CYS A 8 -24.99 18.75 15.38
N GLY A 9 -23.81 19.29 15.67
CA GLY A 9 -23.65 20.54 16.40
C GLY A 9 -23.98 20.46 17.90
N GLY A 10 -24.22 19.27 18.43
CA GLY A 10 -24.50 19.06 19.87
C GLY A 10 -23.26 19.33 20.75
N ASP A 11 -23.50 19.77 21.99
CA ASP A 11 -22.46 20.04 22.98
C ASP A 11 -22.03 18.75 23.68
N VAL A 12 -20.80 18.31 23.42
CA VAL A 12 -20.23 17.08 23.99
C VAL A 12 -19.27 17.44 25.12
N LYS A 13 -19.50 16.87 26.31
CA LYS A 13 -18.63 17.06 27.47
C LYS A 13 -17.35 16.23 27.31
N VAL A 14 -16.22 16.85 27.62
CA VAL A 14 -14.87 16.27 27.54
C VAL A 14 -14.25 16.26 28.94
N LEU A 15 -13.86 15.09 29.44
CA LEU A 15 -13.03 14.99 30.65
C LEU A 15 -11.56 15.26 30.31
N GLU A 16 -10.81 15.85 31.24
CA GLU A 16 -9.39 16.15 31.01
C GLU A 16 -8.59 14.86 30.76
N GLY A 17 -7.88 14.81 29.63
CA GLY A 17 -7.11 13.64 29.19
C GLY A 17 -7.84 12.73 28.20
N GLU A 18 -9.15 12.91 28.00
CA GLU A 18 -9.90 12.15 26.99
C GLU A 18 -9.73 12.77 25.60
N THR A 19 -9.07 12.02 24.71
CA THR A 19 -8.98 12.35 23.27
C THR A 19 -10.09 11.70 22.45
N PHE A 20 -10.91 10.85 23.05
CA PHE A 20 -11.93 10.04 22.40
C PHE A 20 -13.28 10.22 23.09
N LEU A 21 -14.31 10.56 22.33
CA LEU A 21 -15.65 10.77 22.86
C LEU A 21 -16.70 10.20 21.91
N THR A 22 -17.78 9.69 22.47
CA THR A 22 -19.00 9.36 21.70
C THR A 22 -20.03 10.45 21.93
N CYS A 23 -20.57 11.03 20.86
CA CYS A 23 -21.62 12.04 20.96
C CYS A 23 -22.93 11.43 21.46
N GLU A 24 -23.44 11.89 22.60
CA GLU A 24 -24.70 11.39 23.18
C GLU A 24 -25.94 11.68 22.31
N TYR A 25 -25.86 12.66 21.39
CA TYR A 25 -26.98 13.07 20.56
C TYR A 25 -27.12 12.27 19.26
N CYS A 26 -26.02 11.99 18.57
CA CYS A 26 -26.05 11.33 17.26
C CYS A 26 -25.17 10.07 17.18
N SER A 27 -24.60 9.64 18.31
CA SER A 27 -23.74 8.46 18.43
C SER A 27 -22.47 8.48 17.56
N SER A 28 -22.09 9.64 17.01
CA SER A 28 -20.84 9.78 16.25
C SER A 28 -19.62 9.66 17.16
N ALA A 29 -18.62 8.90 16.75
CA ALA A 29 -17.32 8.85 17.42
C ALA A 29 -16.44 10.04 17.01
N ILE A 30 -15.96 10.75 18.02
CA ILE A 30 -15.24 12.01 17.90
C ILE A 30 -13.84 11.84 18.47
N TYR A 31 -12.85 12.21 17.66
CA TYR A 31 -11.47 12.37 18.10
C TYR A 31 -11.16 13.84 18.32
N ILE A 32 -10.59 14.16 19.47
CA ILE A 32 -10.08 15.48 19.80
C ILE A 32 -8.58 15.49 19.62
N ASP A 33 -8.13 16.07 18.50
CA ASP A 33 -6.77 16.56 18.39
C ASP A 33 -6.65 17.90 19.13
N LYS A 34 -5.46 18.23 19.65
CA LYS A 34 -5.19 19.52 20.32
C LYS A 34 -5.65 20.73 19.51
N SER A 35 -5.70 20.62 18.19
CA SER A 35 -6.08 21.69 17.27
C SER A 35 -7.44 21.54 16.58
N LYS A 36 -8.05 20.35 16.59
CA LYS A 36 -9.30 20.10 15.84
C LYS A 36 -10.06 18.88 16.35
N VAL A 37 -11.38 19.00 16.36
CA VAL A 37 -12.30 17.89 16.61
C VAL A 37 -12.70 17.27 15.26
N VAL A 38 -12.42 15.97 15.07
CA VAL A 38 -12.70 15.26 13.83
C VAL A 38 -13.46 13.96 14.08
N PHE A 39 -14.01 13.37 13.02
CA PHE A 39 -14.57 12.03 13.11
C PHE A 39 -13.49 10.96 13.26
N HIS A 40 -13.83 9.89 13.95
CA HIS A 40 -12.97 8.73 14.17
C HIS A 40 -13.60 7.46 13.61
N TYR A 41 -12.93 6.86 12.62
CA TYR A 41 -13.42 5.66 11.94
C TYR A 41 -12.43 4.51 12.00
N LEU A 42 -12.96 3.30 11.94
CA LEU A 42 -12.23 2.11 11.53
C LEU A 42 -12.73 1.65 10.17
N VAL A 43 -11.81 1.20 9.33
CA VAL A 43 -12.13 0.45 8.12
C VAL A 43 -12.29 -1.01 8.51
N LYS A 44 -13.39 -1.65 8.08
CA LYS A 44 -13.61 -3.07 8.34
C LYS A 44 -12.59 -3.92 7.56
N SER A 45 -12.01 -4.91 8.22
CA SER A 45 -11.23 -5.95 7.53
C SER A 45 -12.20 -6.89 6.83
N THR A 46 -12.13 -6.98 5.50
CA THR A 46 -12.96 -7.89 4.68
C THR A 46 -12.33 -9.27 4.57
N ILE A 47 -11.03 -9.38 4.86
CA ILE A 47 -10.28 -10.63 4.93
C ILE A 47 -9.71 -10.86 6.32
N ASP A 48 -9.54 -12.14 6.66
CA ASP A 48 -8.84 -12.60 7.85
C ASP A 48 -7.34 -12.83 7.55
N GLU A 49 -6.58 -13.32 8.55
CA GLU A 49 -5.16 -13.60 8.38
C GLU A 49 -4.89 -14.62 7.25
N ALA A 50 -5.74 -15.63 7.10
CA ALA A 50 -5.60 -16.65 6.07
C ALA A 50 -5.81 -16.05 4.68
N GLY A 51 -6.83 -15.20 4.51
CA GLY A 51 -7.07 -14.45 3.29
C GLY A 51 -5.94 -13.48 2.96
N ALA A 52 -5.39 -12.77 3.96
CA ALA A 52 -4.26 -11.88 3.78
C ALA A 52 -2.99 -12.62 3.34
N LEU A 53 -2.72 -13.79 3.95
CA LEU A 53 -1.62 -14.66 3.55
C LEU A 53 -1.82 -15.19 2.12
N ALA A 54 -3.05 -15.54 1.74
CA ALA A 54 -3.37 -15.97 0.38
C ALA A 54 -3.11 -14.85 -0.65
N SER A 55 -3.51 -13.61 -0.34
CA SER A 55 -3.21 -12.44 -1.17
C SER A 55 -1.71 -12.20 -1.31
N LEU A 56 -0.95 -12.33 -0.21
CA LEU A 56 0.51 -12.25 -0.24
C LEU A 56 1.12 -13.31 -1.14
N ARG A 57 0.71 -14.58 -0.99
CA ARG A 57 1.23 -15.70 -1.81
C ARG A 57 0.90 -15.51 -3.28
N ARG A 58 -0.30 -15.02 -3.61
CA ARG A 58 -0.68 -14.70 -5.00
C ARG A 58 0.22 -13.60 -5.58
N TRP A 59 0.51 -12.56 -4.81
CA TRP A 59 1.42 -11.49 -5.24
C TRP A 59 2.85 -12.01 -5.43
N MET A 60 3.35 -12.87 -4.54
CA MET A 60 4.67 -13.53 -4.68
C MET A 60 4.77 -14.47 -5.88
N ALA A 61 3.64 -15.00 -6.37
CA ALA A 61 3.57 -15.79 -7.60
C ALA A 61 3.45 -14.91 -8.86
N GLY A 62 3.35 -13.58 -8.69
CA GLY A 62 3.19 -12.61 -9.76
C GLY A 62 4.47 -12.38 -10.56
N SER A 63 4.34 -11.65 -11.67
CA SER A 63 5.45 -11.40 -12.60
C SER A 63 6.47 -10.37 -12.10
N SER A 64 6.13 -9.59 -11.08
CA SER A 64 7.03 -8.58 -10.49
C SER A 64 8.09 -9.19 -9.57
N THR A 65 7.87 -10.40 -9.07
CA THR A 65 8.75 -11.09 -8.12
C THR A 65 9.54 -12.21 -8.80
N VAL A 66 10.62 -12.65 -8.15
CA VAL A 66 11.36 -13.85 -8.61
C VAL A 66 10.46 -15.08 -8.64
N LYS A 67 10.75 -15.97 -9.59
CA LYS A 67 10.01 -17.22 -9.76
C LYS A 67 10.09 -18.09 -8.51
N GLY A 68 8.96 -18.65 -8.07
CA GLY A 68 8.90 -19.57 -6.94
C GLY A 68 8.93 -18.91 -5.55
N LEU A 69 8.95 -17.57 -5.47
CA LEU A 69 8.92 -16.85 -4.19
C LEU A 69 7.72 -17.27 -3.31
N ASP A 70 6.57 -17.52 -3.93
CA ASP A 70 5.36 -17.99 -3.27
C ASP A 70 5.53 -19.34 -2.55
N LYS A 71 6.43 -20.21 -3.03
CA LYS A 71 6.68 -21.54 -2.46
C LYS A 71 7.87 -21.54 -1.51
N GLU A 72 8.91 -20.80 -1.87
CA GLU A 72 10.20 -20.83 -1.18
C GLU A 72 10.29 -19.86 -0.02
N ALA A 73 9.56 -18.73 -0.08
CA ALA A 73 9.56 -17.75 1.01
C ALA A 73 8.96 -18.36 2.29
N LYS A 74 9.68 -18.18 3.40
CA LYS A 74 9.23 -18.62 4.73
C LYS A 74 8.74 -17.42 5.52
N ILE A 75 7.46 -17.43 5.89
CA ILE A 75 6.90 -16.39 6.78
C ILE A 75 7.53 -16.55 8.16
N THR A 76 8.17 -15.49 8.67
CA THR A 76 8.87 -15.48 9.96
C THR A 76 8.10 -14.74 11.05
N LYS A 77 7.34 -13.70 10.69
CA LYS A 77 6.46 -12.96 11.61
C LYS A 77 5.17 -12.58 10.89
N LYS A 78 4.08 -12.60 11.65
CA LYS A 78 2.77 -12.08 11.24
C LYS A 78 2.30 -11.11 12.31
N GLU A 79 1.75 -9.99 11.89
CA GLU A 79 1.21 -8.98 12.78
C GLU A 79 -0.03 -8.35 12.14
N PHE A 80 -1.06 -8.08 12.93
CA PHE A 80 -2.24 -7.37 12.49
C PHE A 80 -2.40 -6.08 13.30
N ILE A 81 -2.55 -4.96 12.60
CA ILE A 81 -2.75 -3.66 13.22
C ILE A 81 -3.84 -2.88 12.49
N PHE A 82 -4.52 -2.01 13.22
CA PHE A 82 -5.24 -0.91 12.62
C PHE A 82 -4.37 0.34 12.64
N PHE A 83 -3.82 0.69 11.48
CA PHE A 83 -2.88 1.79 11.32
C PHE A 83 -3.61 3.14 11.17
N PRO A 84 -3.26 4.18 11.94
CA PRO A 84 -3.97 5.45 11.91
C PRO A 84 -3.47 6.31 10.75
N ILE A 85 -4.42 6.91 10.04
CA ILE A 85 -4.19 7.87 8.96
C ILE A 85 -5.14 9.07 9.12
N TRP A 86 -4.65 10.22 8.68
CA TRP A 86 -5.47 11.39 8.44
C TRP A 86 -6.11 11.30 7.07
N TYR A 87 -7.44 11.36 7.03
CA TYR A 87 -8.25 11.28 5.82
C TYR A 87 -8.90 12.63 5.53
N PHE A 88 -8.68 13.15 4.33
CA PHE A 88 -9.14 14.47 3.90
C PHE A 88 -9.99 14.36 2.65
N LYS A 89 -11.22 14.89 2.72
CA LYS A 89 -12.05 15.14 1.54
C LYS A 89 -11.87 16.57 1.12
N ILE A 90 -11.58 16.78 -0.15
CA ILE A 90 -11.31 18.09 -0.74
C ILE A 90 -12.29 18.29 -1.90
N LYS A 91 -13.07 19.37 -1.87
CA LYS A 91 -13.93 19.78 -2.98
C LYS A 91 -13.11 20.56 -4.01
N GLN A 92 -13.08 20.06 -5.24
CA GLN A 92 -12.52 20.75 -6.41
C GLN A 92 -13.62 20.87 -7.46
N GLY A 93 -14.38 21.97 -7.41
CA GLY A 93 -15.59 22.15 -8.22
C GLY A 93 -16.64 21.09 -7.88
N GLU A 94 -17.08 20.32 -8.88
CA GLU A 94 -18.04 19.22 -8.73
C GLU A 94 -17.41 17.89 -8.30
N LYS A 95 -16.07 17.78 -8.29
CA LYS A 95 -15.36 16.55 -7.93
C LYS A 95 -14.87 16.59 -6.49
N GLU A 96 -14.98 15.46 -5.80
CA GLU A 96 -14.34 15.24 -4.51
C GLU A 96 -13.03 14.47 -4.70
N LEU A 97 -11.94 15.04 -4.19
CA LEU A 97 -10.62 14.41 -4.15
C LEU A 97 -10.35 13.93 -2.73
N ILE A 98 -9.87 12.70 -2.61
CA ILE A 98 -9.45 12.11 -1.35
C ILE A 98 -7.94 12.20 -1.24
N LYS A 99 -7.44 12.71 -0.12
CA LYS A 99 -6.02 12.70 0.24
C LYS A 99 -5.85 12.09 1.62
N ILE A 100 -4.76 11.37 1.79
CA ILE A 100 -4.42 10.71 3.04
C ILE A 100 -2.99 11.03 3.46
N GLN A 101 -2.78 11.16 4.76
CA GLN A 101 -1.46 11.29 5.38
C GLN A 101 -1.35 10.29 6.53
N PRO A 102 -0.16 9.73 6.80
CA PRO A 102 0.01 8.87 7.97
C PRO A 102 -0.20 9.67 9.26
N ALA A 103 -0.87 9.07 10.25
CA ALA A 103 -1.02 9.65 11.58
C ALA A 103 -0.02 9.04 12.59
N SER A 104 0.94 8.25 12.09
CA SER A 104 2.03 7.64 12.86
C SER A 104 3.31 7.65 12.01
N PRO A 105 4.51 7.76 12.61
CA PRO A 105 5.78 7.78 11.88
C PRO A 105 6.17 6.44 11.28
N SER A 106 5.44 5.35 11.57
CA SER A 106 5.81 4.03 11.05
C SER A 106 5.82 4.03 9.51
N PRO A 107 6.91 3.57 8.88
CA PRO A 107 6.99 3.52 7.43
C PRO A 107 6.09 2.40 6.91
N ILE A 108 4.96 2.77 6.32
CA ILE A 108 4.04 1.83 5.65
C ILE A 108 4.22 2.04 4.13
N PRO A 109 4.87 1.11 3.41
CA PRO A 109 5.02 1.19 1.97
C PRO A 109 3.69 1.40 1.27
N GLY A 110 3.63 2.32 0.31
CA GLY A 110 2.44 2.52 -0.52
C GLY A 110 1.22 3.12 0.20
N ILE A 111 1.33 3.49 1.49
CA ILE A 111 0.21 3.96 2.31
C ILE A 111 -0.58 5.09 1.66
N LYS A 112 0.11 6.08 1.08
CA LYS A 112 -0.51 7.25 0.43
C LYS A 112 -1.35 6.90 -0.82
N SER A 113 -1.21 5.69 -1.33
CA SER A 113 -1.89 5.20 -2.55
C SER A 113 -2.97 4.14 -2.28
N ILE A 114 -3.32 3.94 -1.01
CA ILE A 114 -4.41 3.04 -0.64
C ILE A 114 -5.74 3.66 -1.09
N ILE A 115 -6.57 2.83 -1.71
CA ILE A 115 -7.93 3.20 -2.09
C ILE A 115 -8.83 2.70 -0.97
N ILE A 116 -9.48 3.63 -0.27
CA ILE A 116 -10.42 3.31 0.80
C ILE A 116 -11.82 3.56 0.27
N THR A 117 -12.62 2.51 0.17
CA THR A 117 -14.00 2.63 -0.29
C THR A 117 -14.89 3.12 0.84
N ALA A 118 -15.78 4.07 0.56
CA ALA A 118 -16.64 4.69 1.58
C ALA A 118 -17.57 3.69 2.31
N GLY A 119 -17.87 2.54 1.69
CA GLY A 119 -18.73 1.50 2.28
C GLY A 119 -18.09 0.71 3.43
N ASP A 120 -16.77 0.82 3.61
CA ASP A 120 -16.03 0.00 4.58
C ASP A 120 -15.85 0.68 5.94
N PHE A 121 -16.26 1.95 6.07
CA PHE A 121 -16.14 2.70 7.33
C PHE A 121 -17.17 2.25 8.36
N ARG A 122 -16.72 2.10 9.61
CA ARG A 122 -17.56 2.16 10.81
C ARG A 122 -16.98 3.17 11.78
N PHE A 123 -17.83 3.73 12.62
CA PHE A 123 -17.36 4.57 13.73
C PHE A 123 -16.52 3.74 14.71
N TYR A 124 -15.51 4.36 15.29
CA TYR A 124 -14.83 3.85 16.46
C TYR A 124 -15.82 3.72 17.62
N GLY A 125 -15.88 2.58 18.29
CA GLY A 125 -16.87 2.31 19.33
C GLY A 125 -16.25 1.96 20.68
N PRO A 126 -17.06 1.87 21.75
CA PRO A 126 -16.60 1.40 23.06
C PRO A 126 -15.91 0.03 23.02
N GLU A 127 -16.27 -0.84 22.07
CA GLU A 127 -15.66 -2.16 21.85
C GLU A 127 -14.21 -2.10 21.35
N ASP A 128 -13.77 -0.96 20.83
CA ASP A 128 -12.42 -0.74 20.31
C ASP A 128 -11.44 -0.25 21.38
N VAL A 129 -11.96 0.21 22.52
CA VAL A 129 -11.18 0.80 23.60
C VAL A 129 -10.26 -0.26 24.20
N GLY A 130 -8.96 0.06 24.25
CA GLY A 130 -7.93 -0.85 24.79
C GLY A 130 -7.54 -1.99 23.84
N ASN A 131 -8.06 -2.04 22.61
CA ASN A 131 -7.63 -3.03 21.63
C ASN A 131 -6.19 -2.77 21.17
N PRO A 132 -5.22 -3.65 21.46
CA PRO A 132 -3.80 -3.40 21.17
C PRO A 132 -3.46 -3.43 19.67
N ALA A 133 -4.35 -3.95 18.83
CA ALA A 133 -4.20 -3.89 17.38
C ALA A 133 -4.41 -2.46 16.87
N ILE A 134 -5.24 -1.65 17.54
CA ILE A 134 -5.51 -0.27 17.14
C ILE A 134 -4.35 0.62 17.60
N LYS A 135 -3.61 1.17 16.64
CA LYS A 135 -2.44 2.01 16.95
C LYS A 135 -2.86 3.45 17.10
N GLU A 136 -2.51 4.05 18.22
CA GLU A 136 -2.77 5.44 18.52
C GLU A 136 -2.05 6.39 17.54
N PRO A 137 -2.68 7.49 17.11
CA PRO A 137 -2.02 8.50 16.31
C PRO A 137 -0.98 9.26 17.15
N SER A 138 0.23 9.38 16.65
CA SER A 138 1.28 10.21 17.27
C SER A 138 1.62 11.45 16.44
N VAL A 139 1.21 11.49 15.18
CA VAL A 139 1.32 12.66 14.30
C VAL A 139 0.01 13.44 14.40
N LEU A 140 0.11 14.69 14.87
CA LEU A 140 -1.04 15.56 15.08
C LEU A 140 -1.63 16.07 13.76
N TYR A 141 -2.89 16.52 13.82
CA TYR A 141 -3.61 17.05 12.65
C TYR A 141 -2.86 18.21 11.97
N GLY A 142 -2.29 19.13 12.76
CA GLY A 142 -1.52 20.26 12.26
C GLY A 142 -0.32 19.84 11.39
N SER A 143 0.43 18.82 11.80
CA SER A 143 1.56 18.30 11.03
C SER A 143 1.10 17.64 9.72
N ALA A 144 -0.01 16.90 9.75
CA ALA A 144 -0.58 16.32 8.54
C ALA A 144 -1.07 17.39 7.54
N MET A 145 -1.58 18.51 8.05
CA MET A 145 -1.96 19.67 7.22
C MET A 145 -0.75 20.33 6.57
N GLU A 146 0.38 20.44 7.27
CA GLU A 146 1.62 20.94 6.68
C GLU A 146 2.11 20.02 5.55
N TRP A 147 2.06 18.70 5.76
CA TRP A 147 2.42 17.74 4.71
C TRP A 147 1.51 17.77 3.50
N LEU A 148 0.20 17.98 3.69
CA LEU A 148 -0.72 18.20 2.56
C LEU A 148 -0.37 19.44 1.74
N LYS A 149 -0.03 20.55 2.41
CA LYS A 149 0.38 21.78 1.73
C LYS A 149 1.66 21.56 0.93
N ASN A 150 2.62 20.83 1.50
CA ASN A 150 3.86 20.45 0.81
C ASN A 150 3.61 19.53 -0.38
N ASP A 151 2.58 18.67 -0.30
CA ASP A 151 2.09 17.83 -1.42
C ASP A 151 1.29 18.65 -2.47
N GLY A 152 1.26 19.99 -2.37
CA GLY A 152 0.61 20.90 -3.32
C GLY A 152 -0.91 20.96 -3.21
N VAL A 153 -1.48 20.50 -2.09
CA VAL A 153 -2.93 20.49 -1.86
C VAL A 153 -3.38 21.82 -1.26
N ASP A 154 -4.35 22.46 -1.92
CA ASP A 154 -5.02 23.65 -1.36
C ASP A 154 -5.92 23.27 -0.18
N ALA A 155 -5.54 23.76 0.99
CA ALA A 155 -6.26 23.51 2.24
C ALA A 155 -7.65 24.16 2.30
N THR A 156 -7.93 25.20 1.50
CA THR A 156 -9.22 25.90 1.49
C THR A 156 -10.36 25.02 0.95
N GLY A 157 -10.04 24.05 0.11
CA GLY A 157 -11.01 23.10 -0.45
C GLY A 157 -11.38 21.95 0.48
N ILE A 158 -10.76 21.81 1.66
CA ILE A 158 -11.02 20.67 2.55
C ILE A 158 -12.43 20.78 3.14
N SER A 159 -13.33 19.90 2.68
CA SER A 159 -14.71 19.80 3.15
C SER A 159 -14.85 18.95 4.40
N GLN A 160 -13.98 17.95 4.59
CA GLN A 160 -14.00 17.06 5.74
C GLN A 160 -12.61 16.56 6.10
N SER A 161 -12.35 16.44 7.40
CA SER A 161 -11.17 15.78 7.95
C SER A 161 -11.60 14.68 8.92
N SER A 162 -10.90 13.55 8.93
CA SER A 162 -11.21 12.43 9.82
C SER A 162 -9.93 11.67 10.18
N LEU A 163 -9.91 11.11 11.39
CA LEU A 163 -8.95 10.10 11.78
C LEU A 163 -9.52 8.74 11.38
N VAL A 164 -8.77 7.98 10.59
CA VAL A 164 -9.20 6.69 10.06
C VAL A 164 -8.16 5.64 10.40
N HIS A 165 -8.61 4.48 10.87
CA HIS A 165 -7.79 3.34 11.20
C HIS A 165 -7.98 2.24 10.14
N ILE A 166 -6.91 1.92 9.41
CA ILE A 166 -6.96 0.94 8.32
C ILE A 166 -6.42 -0.44 8.77
N PRO A 167 -7.09 -1.56 8.44
CA PRO A 167 -6.63 -2.89 8.80
C PRO A 167 -5.42 -3.27 7.95
N LEU A 168 -4.27 -3.52 8.55
CA LEU A 168 -3.05 -3.94 7.86
C LEU A 168 -2.54 -5.24 8.47
N TYR A 169 -2.30 -6.22 7.60
CA TYR A 169 -1.54 -7.43 7.93
C TYR A 169 -0.09 -7.24 7.49
N ILE A 170 0.83 -7.29 8.44
CA ILE A 170 2.27 -7.14 8.19
C ILE A 170 2.91 -8.53 8.26
N PHE A 171 3.55 -8.92 7.18
CA PHE A 171 4.25 -10.19 7.05
C PHE A 171 5.74 -9.93 6.87
N ASN A 172 6.55 -10.48 7.79
CA ASN A 172 7.97 -10.62 7.56
C ASN A 172 8.23 -12.01 6.98
N TYR A 173 9.07 -12.11 5.97
CA TYR A 173 9.42 -13.37 5.34
C TYR A 173 10.89 -13.43 4.96
N GLY A 174 11.46 -14.63 5.01
CA GLY A 174 12.82 -14.91 4.57
C GLY A 174 12.85 -15.51 3.17
N TYR A 175 13.77 -15.04 2.33
CA TYR A 175 14.06 -15.62 1.01
C TYR A 175 15.52 -15.33 0.63
N GLY A 176 16.23 -16.33 0.10
CA GLY A 176 17.62 -16.15 -0.37
C GLY A 176 18.61 -15.65 0.69
N GLY A 177 18.38 -15.95 1.97
CA GLY A 177 19.21 -15.47 3.09
C GLY A 177 18.88 -14.04 3.58
N SER A 178 17.98 -13.34 2.90
CA SER A 178 17.52 -11.99 3.27
C SER A 178 16.12 -12.03 3.88
N THR A 179 15.79 -11.02 4.67
CA THR A 179 14.45 -10.82 5.24
C THR A 179 13.76 -9.63 4.60
N TYR A 180 12.48 -9.79 4.27
CA TYR A 180 11.66 -8.79 3.61
C TYR A 180 10.37 -8.57 4.38
N THR A 181 9.74 -7.43 4.15
CA THR A 181 8.45 -7.06 4.75
C THR A 181 7.45 -6.76 3.63
N ALA A 182 6.30 -7.41 3.70
CA ALA A 182 5.15 -7.09 2.86
C ALA A 182 3.95 -6.79 3.74
N ILE A 183 3.15 -5.81 3.33
CA ILE A 183 1.95 -5.38 4.02
C ILE A 183 0.75 -5.67 3.12
N VAL A 184 -0.29 -6.27 3.68
CA VAL A 184 -1.54 -6.54 2.98
C VAL A 184 -2.63 -5.68 3.62
N ASP A 185 -3.27 -4.85 2.81
CA ASP A 185 -4.47 -4.11 3.20
C ASP A 185 -5.62 -5.11 3.45
N GLY A 186 -6.09 -5.18 4.69
CA GLY A 186 -7.18 -6.07 5.11
C GLY A 186 -8.55 -5.69 4.57
N SER A 187 -8.71 -4.51 3.97
CA SER A 187 -9.97 -4.09 3.34
C SER A 187 -10.06 -4.52 1.87
N SER A 188 -8.93 -4.55 1.15
CA SER A 188 -8.90 -4.81 -0.30
C SER A 188 -8.09 -6.06 -0.70
N GLY A 189 -7.24 -6.58 0.18
CA GLY A 189 -6.25 -7.61 -0.14
C GLY A 189 -5.06 -7.11 -0.96
N LYS A 190 -4.94 -5.80 -1.19
CA LYS A 190 -3.81 -5.21 -1.93
C LYS A 190 -2.50 -5.41 -1.15
N VAL A 191 -1.49 -5.94 -1.84
CA VAL A 191 -0.15 -6.14 -1.29
C VAL A 191 0.73 -4.92 -1.58
N MET A 192 1.46 -4.47 -0.58
CA MET A 192 2.39 -3.34 -0.64
C MET A 192 3.74 -3.77 -0.06
N ALA A 193 4.80 -3.59 -0.84
CA ALA A 193 6.17 -3.88 -0.43
C ALA A 193 7.09 -2.83 -1.05
N LEU A 194 8.03 -2.29 -0.25
CA LEU A 194 9.04 -1.35 -0.75
C LEU A 194 10.23 -2.10 -1.35
N GLU A 195 10.70 -3.12 -0.63
CA GLU A 195 11.81 -3.98 -1.02
C GLU A 195 11.34 -5.43 -1.06
N PHE A 196 11.63 -6.11 -2.15
CA PHE A 196 11.29 -7.51 -2.35
C PHE A 196 12.23 -8.14 -3.37
N PRO A 197 12.33 -9.49 -3.42
CA PRO A 197 13.05 -10.19 -4.47
C PRO A 197 12.37 -9.95 -5.82
N SER A 198 12.80 -8.93 -6.55
CA SER A 198 12.33 -8.63 -7.90
C SER A 198 13.10 -9.44 -8.93
N LYS A 199 12.48 -9.65 -10.08
CA LYS A 199 13.13 -10.31 -11.21
C LYS A 199 14.32 -9.45 -11.70
N GLN A 200 15.45 -10.09 -11.98
CA GLN A 200 16.59 -9.38 -12.57
C GLN A 200 16.39 -9.22 -14.08
N GLU A 201 16.27 -7.99 -14.57
CA GLU A 201 16.10 -7.71 -16.01
C GLU A 201 17.41 -7.81 -16.80
N LEU A 202 18.56 -7.75 -16.13
CA LEU A 202 19.88 -7.69 -16.78
C LEU A 202 20.17 -8.91 -17.70
N PRO A 203 19.93 -10.17 -17.30
CA PRO A 203 20.17 -11.31 -18.17
C PRO A 203 19.35 -11.27 -19.47
N TYR A 204 18.12 -10.77 -19.42
CA TYR A 204 17.28 -10.60 -20.60
C TYR A 204 17.80 -9.50 -21.53
N LEU A 205 18.24 -8.38 -20.97
CA LEU A 205 18.87 -7.29 -21.74
C LEU A 205 20.15 -7.76 -22.43
N VAL A 206 20.96 -8.60 -21.78
CA VAL A 206 22.17 -9.17 -22.39
C VAL A 206 21.83 -10.09 -23.55
N VAL A 207 20.86 -11.01 -23.38
CA VAL A 207 20.44 -11.91 -24.47
C VAL A 207 19.84 -11.12 -25.64
N GLY A 208 18.92 -10.19 -25.37
CA GLY A 208 18.28 -9.38 -26.40
C GLY A 208 19.23 -8.44 -27.13
N GLY A 209 20.07 -7.71 -26.38
CA GLY A 209 21.08 -6.82 -26.95
C GLY A 209 22.16 -7.56 -27.73
N GLY A 210 22.64 -8.69 -27.20
CA GLY A 210 23.59 -9.57 -27.90
C GLY A 210 23.01 -10.12 -29.20
N ALA A 211 21.76 -10.60 -29.17
CA ALA A 211 21.06 -11.07 -30.37
C ALA A 211 20.94 -9.96 -31.42
N ALA A 212 20.56 -8.75 -31.03
CA ALA A 212 20.44 -7.62 -31.95
C ALA A 212 21.77 -7.29 -32.65
N ILE A 213 22.89 -7.33 -31.92
CA ILE A 213 24.22 -7.11 -32.49
C ILE A 213 24.59 -8.24 -33.46
N ILE A 214 24.35 -9.50 -33.10
CA ILE A 214 24.69 -10.66 -33.95
C ILE A 214 23.89 -10.61 -35.25
N PHE A 215 22.57 -10.43 -35.18
CA PHE A 215 21.73 -10.32 -36.39
C PHE A 215 22.15 -9.14 -37.27
N PHE A 216 22.52 -8.01 -36.67
CA PHE A 216 23.02 -6.86 -37.41
C PHE A 216 24.32 -7.18 -38.16
N LEU A 217 25.27 -7.84 -37.52
CA LEU A 217 26.54 -8.24 -38.13
C LEU A 217 26.35 -9.29 -39.24
N GLU A 218 25.48 -10.28 -39.02
CA GLU A 218 25.11 -11.28 -40.02
C GLU A 218 24.50 -10.62 -41.26
N GLY A 219 23.55 -9.69 -41.07
CA GLY A 219 22.92 -8.95 -42.15
C GLY A 219 23.88 -8.04 -42.92
N MET A 220 24.94 -7.55 -42.29
CA MET A 220 25.99 -6.78 -42.97
C MET A 220 27.02 -7.66 -43.70
N SER A 221 27.23 -8.90 -43.27
CA SER A 221 28.37 -9.72 -43.72
C SER A 221 28.00 -10.81 -44.73
N LEU A 222 26.73 -11.18 -44.84
CA LEU A 222 26.25 -12.28 -45.67
C LEU A 222 25.22 -11.81 -46.70
N ASP A 223 25.30 -12.38 -47.90
CA ASP A 223 24.36 -12.13 -48.98
C ASP A 223 23.19 -13.14 -48.97
N PHE A 224 22.24 -12.96 -49.89
CA PHE A 224 21.12 -13.88 -50.08
C PHE A 224 21.52 -15.06 -50.98
N PRO A 225 21.17 -16.32 -50.62
CA PRO A 225 20.28 -16.74 -49.52
C PRO A 225 20.98 -17.12 -48.20
N GLU A 226 22.30 -17.06 -48.11
CA GLU A 226 23.10 -17.54 -46.97
C GLU A 226 22.71 -16.87 -45.65
N VAL A 227 22.38 -15.58 -45.69
CA VAL A 227 21.93 -14.81 -44.53
C VAL A 227 20.67 -15.39 -43.87
N LEU A 228 19.76 -16.00 -44.65
CA LEU A 228 18.54 -16.62 -44.09
C LEU A 228 18.86 -17.85 -43.26
N PHE A 229 19.83 -18.64 -43.69
CA PHE A 229 20.27 -19.82 -42.94
C PHE A 229 20.97 -19.39 -41.63
N ALA A 230 21.85 -18.38 -41.70
CA ALA A 230 22.50 -17.83 -40.51
C ALA A 230 21.48 -17.29 -39.50
N TYR A 231 20.50 -16.53 -39.97
CA TYR A 231 19.43 -16.02 -39.11
C TYR A 231 18.64 -17.13 -38.41
N PHE A 232 18.32 -18.22 -39.12
CA PHE A 232 17.60 -19.34 -38.52
C PHE A 232 18.42 -20.02 -37.40
N VAL A 233 19.71 -20.26 -37.64
CA VAL A 233 20.62 -20.86 -36.66
C VAL A 233 20.78 -19.96 -35.44
N THR A 234 21.04 -18.67 -35.65
CA THR A 234 21.19 -17.70 -34.57
C THR A 234 19.90 -17.54 -33.77
N ALA A 235 18.74 -17.46 -34.43
CA ALA A 235 17.45 -17.43 -33.76
C ALA A 235 17.22 -18.65 -32.86
N PHE A 236 17.59 -19.85 -33.31
CA PHE A 236 17.49 -21.06 -32.49
C PHE A 236 18.30 -20.95 -31.19
N PHE A 237 19.56 -20.51 -31.26
CA PHE A 237 20.40 -20.35 -30.07
C PHE A 237 19.94 -19.21 -29.16
N VAL A 238 19.46 -18.10 -29.72
CA VAL A 238 18.90 -16.98 -28.94
C VAL A 238 17.67 -17.43 -28.17
N VAL A 239 16.77 -18.21 -28.79
CA VAL A 239 15.59 -18.76 -28.13
C VAL A 239 16.00 -19.71 -27.00
N MET A 240 16.95 -20.61 -27.25
CA MET A 240 17.48 -21.51 -26.21
C MET A 240 18.09 -20.74 -25.03
N ALA A 241 18.88 -19.70 -25.30
CA ALA A 241 19.46 -18.84 -24.27
C ALA A 241 18.38 -18.09 -23.48
N ALA A 242 17.35 -17.56 -24.15
CA ALA A 242 16.24 -16.88 -23.51
C ALA A 242 15.43 -17.81 -22.60
N VAL A 243 15.17 -19.05 -23.02
CA VAL A 243 14.50 -20.07 -22.21
C VAL A 243 15.33 -20.42 -20.97
N TYR A 244 16.64 -20.66 -21.14
CA TYR A 244 17.54 -20.94 -20.02
C TYR A 244 17.59 -19.80 -18.99
N VAL A 245 17.65 -18.55 -19.46
CA VAL A 245 17.58 -17.38 -18.58
C VAL A 245 16.24 -17.33 -17.85
N ALA A 246 15.12 -17.61 -18.55
CA ALA A 246 13.80 -17.61 -17.94
C ALA A 246 13.53 -18.73 -16.93
N GLU A 247 14.31 -19.80 -16.96
CA GLU A 247 14.25 -20.83 -15.94
C GLU A 247 15.01 -20.47 -14.67
N LYS A 248 16.07 -19.67 -14.77
CA LYS A 248 17.00 -19.35 -13.67
C LYS A 248 16.76 -18.00 -12.97
N VAL A 249 15.93 -17.13 -13.55
CA VAL A 249 15.64 -15.77 -13.05
C VAL A 249 14.16 -15.63 -12.71
#